data_AF-A0A6L8BDJ0-F1
#
_entry.id   AF-A0A6L8BDJ0-F1
#
_cell.length_a   1.000
_cell.length_b   1.000
_cell.length_c   1.000
_cell.angle_alpha   90.00
_cell.angle_beta   90.00
_cell.angle_gamma   90.00
#
_symmetry.space_group_name_H-M   'P 1'
#
loop_
_entity.id
_entity.type
_entity.pdbx_description
1 polymer ?
#
loop_
_entity_poly.entity_id
_entity_poly.type
_entity_poly.pdbx_seq_one_letter_code
_entity_poly.pdbx_strand_id
1 'polypeptide(L)'
;MNERLTILILAAMTTPVVAQWISLPTPGIPRTTDGAPDLSAPAPRAQDGNPDLSGLWYPVEVTGDLLDPANAQEWARLLMVEREARFLQDAPRFRCLPSGPGFITLSGSNFGTRRIVQHPNLIAILNTDLTYRQIFMDGRELEPDPYPIWSGYSVGRWEGDTLVVESNGYNDKTWLHARGLPHSDRLRITERYHRSDFGRLRIDVTYEDPETFDEPLHAVVDLVFRADDEMLELVCNEASAGQSHWGGDITQSDERVVEVDPEILARYVGTYEGYWLSSWTTVEVTLEDGALYLLRTPPYARNAVSGSERSRLVALSDTAFECLCGLGFIFTAEEGEMATEVAEVHVSGAWPFVRVP
;
A
#
# COMPACT_ATOMS: atom_id res chain seq x y z
N MET A 1 42.22 17.74 32.57
CA MET A 1 42.21 16.98 31.31
C MET A 1 41.25 15.81 31.41
N ASN A 2 39.98 15.87 31.04
CA ASN A 2 38.93 16.89 31.13
C ASN A 2 37.66 16.09 30.83
N GLU A 3 36.86 15.73 31.84
CA GLU A 3 35.59 14.98 31.64
C GLU A 3 34.62 15.71 30.69
N ARG A 4 34.74 17.05 30.62
CA ARG A 4 34.01 17.89 29.66
C ARG A 4 34.41 17.67 28.21
N LEU A 5 35.62 17.17 27.93
CA LEU A 5 36.07 16.88 26.55
C LEU A 5 35.54 15.52 26.06
N THR A 6 35.35 14.55 26.97
CA THR A 6 34.82 13.21 26.64
C THR A 6 33.33 13.26 26.30
N ILE A 7 32.53 14.10 26.97
CA ILE A 7 31.10 14.24 26.69
C ILE A 7 30.84 14.96 25.35
N LEU A 8 31.69 15.92 24.98
CA LEU A 8 31.60 16.60 23.67
C LEU A 8 31.95 15.69 22.48
N ILE A 9 32.82 14.69 22.68
CA ILE A 9 33.18 13.73 21.62
C ILE A 9 32.08 12.64 21.47
N LEU A 10 31.41 12.24 22.56
CA LEU A 10 30.31 11.26 22.47
C LEU A 10 29.03 11.85 21.84
N ALA A 11 28.73 13.14 22.09
CA ALA A 11 27.57 13.81 21.49
C ALA A 11 27.77 14.15 19.99
N ALA A 12 29.02 14.20 19.52
CA ALA A 12 29.34 14.44 18.10
C ALA A 12 29.22 13.17 17.24
N MET A 13 29.10 11.98 17.83
CA MET A 13 28.94 10.71 17.11
C MET A 13 27.49 10.22 17.00
N THR A 14 26.52 11.00 17.49
CA THR A 14 25.09 10.69 17.37
C THR A 14 24.37 11.61 16.39
N THR A 15 25.08 12.14 15.38
CA THR A 15 24.36 12.61 14.19
C THR A 15 23.79 11.37 13.51
N PRO A 16 22.46 11.25 13.36
CA PRO A 16 21.94 10.28 12.41
C PRO A 16 22.54 10.68 11.07
N VAL A 17 23.46 9.85 10.56
CA VAL A 17 23.81 9.89 9.15
C VAL A 17 22.52 9.45 8.47
N VAL A 18 21.67 10.41 8.13
CA VAL A 18 20.64 10.18 7.14
C VAL A 18 21.45 9.84 5.90
N ALA A 19 21.46 8.56 5.54
CA ALA A 19 22.11 8.10 4.32
C ALA A 19 21.30 8.63 3.13
N GLN A 20 21.41 9.94 2.86
CA GLN A 20 21.01 10.51 1.58
C GLN A 20 22.08 10.06 0.60
N TRP A 21 21.75 9.02 -0.18
CA TRP A 21 22.68 8.40 -1.12
C TRP A 21 23.11 9.36 -2.26
N ILE A 22 22.39 10.47 -2.43
CA ILE A 22 22.63 11.53 -3.41
C ILE A 22 22.42 12.88 -2.71
N SER A 23 23.42 13.76 -2.78
CA SER A 23 23.37 15.15 -2.28
C SER A 23 23.29 16.15 -3.45
N LEU A 24 22.45 15.85 -4.44
CA LEU A 24 22.30 16.64 -5.65
C LEU A 24 20.94 17.36 -5.67
N PRO A 25 20.93 18.70 -5.59
CA PRO A 25 19.71 19.47 -5.84
C PRO A 25 19.16 19.21 -7.24
N THR A 26 17.89 18.83 -7.35
CA THR A 26 17.22 18.69 -8.64
C THR A 26 17.09 20.08 -9.30
N PRO A 27 17.56 20.26 -10.55
CA PRO A 27 17.44 21.54 -11.25
C PRO A 27 15.98 21.95 -11.47
N GLY A 28 15.72 23.25 -11.46
CA GLY A 28 14.40 23.81 -11.80
C GLY A 28 13.36 23.78 -10.67
N ILE A 29 13.68 23.22 -9.50
CA ILE A 29 12.82 23.28 -8.32
C ILE A 29 12.91 24.68 -7.68
N PRO A 30 11.79 25.41 -7.49
CA PRO A 30 11.75 26.63 -6.70
C PRO A 30 12.25 26.37 -5.28
N ARG A 31 13.02 27.30 -4.72
CA ARG A 31 13.59 27.15 -3.37
C ARG A 31 13.29 28.34 -2.48
N THR A 32 13.09 28.05 -1.21
CA THR A 32 12.99 29.04 -0.14
C THR A 32 14.36 29.69 0.13
N THR A 33 14.39 30.72 0.96
CA THR A 33 15.63 31.46 1.29
C THR A 33 16.67 30.62 2.03
N ASP A 34 16.24 29.58 2.74
CA ASP A 34 17.09 28.58 3.41
C ASP A 34 17.53 27.43 2.49
N GLY A 35 17.14 27.47 1.20
CA GLY A 35 17.58 26.51 0.18
C GLY A 35 16.76 25.22 0.12
N ALA A 36 15.70 25.09 0.91
CA ALA A 36 14.78 23.97 0.84
C ALA A 36 13.87 24.06 -0.40
N PRO A 37 13.43 22.93 -0.97
CA PRO A 37 12.39 22.91 -2.01
C PRO A 37 11.10 23.62 -1.57
N ASP A 38 10.64 24.60 -2.34
CA ASP A 38 9.33 25.22 -2.18
C ASP A 38 8.29 24.45 -3.02
N LEU A 39 7.72 23.42 -2.39
CA LEU A 39 6.68 22.60 -3.00
C LEU A 39 5.31 23.30 -3.08
N SER A 40 5.17 24.51 -2.54
CA SER A 40 3.93 25.31 -2.62
C SER A 40 3.94 26.34 -3.76
N ALA A 41 5.06 26.46 -4.47
CA ALA A 41 5.20 27.33 -5.62
C ALA A 41 4.18 26.97 -6.72
N PRO A 42 3.84 27.90 -7.64
CA PRO A 42 2.93 27.61 -8.75
C PRO A 42 3.38 26.40 -9.57
N ALA A 43 2.40 25.66 -10.11
CA ALA A 43 2.69 24.53 -10.99
C ALA A 43 3.55 24.98 -12.19
N PRO A 44 4.65 24.28 -12.50
CA PRO A 44 5.50 24.62 -13.65
C PRO A 44 4.73 24.40 -14.95
N ARG A 45 5.13 25.13 -15.99
CA ARG A 45 4.57 25.02 -17.35
C ARG A 45 5.62 24.46 -18.30
N ALA A 46 5.19 23.55 -19.16
CA ALA A 46 6.00 23.04 -20.26
C ALA A 46 6.11 24.08 -21.38
N GLN A 47 6.96 23.83 -22.37
CA GLN A 47 7.21 24.76 -23.49
C GLN A 47 5.96 25.04 -24.33
N ASP A 48 5.00 24.11 -24.32
CA ASP A 48 3.72 24.22 -25.02
C ASP A 48 2.64 24.96 -24.19
N GLY A 49 2.97 25.42 -22.98
CA GLY A 49 2.08 26.19 -22.10
C GLY A 49 1.18 25.34 -21.21
N ASN A 50 1.14 24.02 -21.41
CA ASN A 50 0.41 23.11 -20.54
C ASN A 50 1.14 22.95 -19.20
N PRO A 51 0.46 22.52 -18.13
CA PRO A 51 1.15 22.09 -16.90
C PRO A 51 2.24 21.07 -17.22
N ASP A 52 3.44 21.29 -16.69
CA ASP A 52 4.49 20.29 -16.72
C ASP A 52 4.22 19.30 -15.59
N LEU A 53 4.05 18.03 -15.90
CA LEU A 53 3.86 16.94 -14.95
C LEU A 53 5.17 16.19 -14.69
N SER A 54 6.28 16.56 -15.35
CA SER A 54 7.58 15.91 -15.19
C SER A 54 8.04 15.96 -13.75
N GLY A 55 8.60 14.84 -13.29
CA GLY A 55 9.08 14.72 -11.92
C GLY A 55 9.00 13.32 -11.36
N LEU A 56 9.56 13.17 -10.16
CA LEU A 56 9.40 11.99 -9.33
C LEU A 56 8.19 12.21 -8.42
N TRP A 57 7.21 11.32 -8.52
CA TRP A 57 5.95 11.43 -7.80
C TRP A 57 5.75 10.23 -6.91
N TYR A 58 5.19 10.51 -5.73
CA TYR A 58 4.93 9.52 -4.70
C TYR A 58 3.46 9.56 -4.28
N PRO A 59 2.69 8.47 -4.45
CA PRO A 59 1.30 8.41 -4.00
C PRO A 59 1.25 8.37 -2.47
N VAL A 60 0.53 9.31 -1.88
CA VAL A 60 0.34 9.43 -0.43
C VAL A 60 -1.02 8.94 0.02
N GLU A 61 -2.02 8.98 -0.86
CA GLU A 61 -3.39 8.62 -0.54
C GLU A 61 -4.11 8.09 -1.78
N VAL A 62 -4.94 7.07 -1.57
CA VAL A 62 -5.88 6.55 -2.57
C VAL A 62 -7.23 6.42 -1.88
N THR A 63 -8.25 7.03 -2.45
CA THR A 63 -9.64 6.99 -1.96
C THR A 63 -10.59 6.68 -3.11
N GLY A 64 -11.85 6.39 -2.81
CA GLY A 64 -12.88 6.14 -3.82
C GLY A 64 -13.55 4.77 -3.65
N ASP A 65 -14.60 4.57 -4.42
CA ASP A 65 -15.47 3.39 -4.35
C ASP A 65 -14.83 2.13 -4.97
N LEU A 66 -13.75 2.27 -5.76
CA LEU A 66 -12.89 1.17 -6.20
C LEU A 66 -12.32 0.39 -4.99
N LEU A 67 -12.21 1.06 -3.84
CA LEU A 67 -11.72 0.44 -2.61
C LEU A 67 -12.80 -0.32 -1.83
N ASP A 68 -14.07 -0.29 -2.23
CA ASP A 68 -15.10 -1.06 -1.58
C ASP A 68 -15.35 -2.38 -2.34
N PRO A 69 -15.02 -3.54 -1.77
CA PRO A 69 -15.24 -4.82 -2.44
C PRO A 69 -16.74 -5.11 -2.67
N ALA A 70 -17.67 -4.41 -2.03
CA ALA A 70 -19.10 -4.55 -2.32
C ALA A 70 -19.48 -4.08 -3.75
N ASN A 71 -18.63 -3.26 -4.38
CA ASN A 71 -18.87 -2.72 -5.72
C ASN A 71 -18.36 -3.63 -6.86
N ALA A 72 -17.72 -4.75 -6.52
CA ALA A 72 -17.29 -5.75 -7.48
C ALA A 72 -18.32 -6.89 -7.57
N GLN A 73 -18.46 -7.48 -8.75
CA GLN A 73 -19.29 -8.67 -8.96
C GLN A 73 -18.83 -9.83 -8.06
N GLU A 74 -19.74 -10.75 -7.77
CA GLU A 74 -19.50 -11.80 -6.77
C GLU A 74 -18.30 -12.68 -7.08
N TRP A 75 -18.05 -13.03 -8.35
CA TRP A 75 -16.88 -13.82 -8.72
C TRP A 75 -15.56 -13.11 -8.38
N ALA A 76 -15.51 -11.78 -8.55
CA ALA A 76 -14.33 -10.98 -8.28
C ALA A 76 -14.10 -10.86 -6.76
N ARG A 77 -15.18 -10.69 -6.00
CA ARG A 77 -15.16 -10.71 -4.53
C ARG A 77 -14.67 -12.04 -3.98
N LEU A 78 -15.19 -13.15 -4.47
CA LEU A 78 -14.74 -14.50 -4.04
C LEU A 78 -13.27 -14.73 -4.37
N LEU A 79 -12.80 -14.27 -5.53
CA LEU A 79 -11.39 -14.36 -5.89
C LEU A 79 -10.50 -13.46 -5.00
N MET A 80 -10.98 -12.29 -4.57
CA MET A 80 -10.27 -11.45 -3.60
C MET A 80 -10.14 -12.17 -2.25
N VAL A 81 -11.21 -12.80 -1.76
CA VAL A 81 -11.20 -13.60 -0.52
C VAL A 81 -10.21 -14.75 -0.62
N GLU A 82 -10.20 -15.48 -1.75
CA GLU A 82 -9.22 -16.56 -1.99
C GLU A 82 -7.77 -16.03 -1.97
N ARG A 83 -7.52 -14.90 -2.63
CA ARG A 83 -6.19 -14.26 -2.67
C ARG A 83 -5.74 -13.82 -1.28
N GLU A 84 -6.64 -13.25 -0.48
CA GLU A 84 -6.37 -12.83 0.89
C GLU A 84 -6.06 -14.03 1.80
N ALA A 85 -6.85 -15.11 1.70
CA ALA A 85 -6.59 -16.38 2.37
C ALA A 85 -5.21 -16.98 2.00
N ARG A 86 -4.68 -16.62 0.85
CA ARG A 86 -3.35 -17.03 0.38
C ARG A 86 -2.31 -15.92 0.54
N PHE A 87 -2.52 -15.00 1.50
CA PHE A 87 -1.63 -13.89 1.85
C PHE A 87 -1.20 -13.03 0.66
N LEU A 88 -2.06 -12.95 -0.37
CA LEU A 88 -1.81 -12.22 -1.61
C LEU A 88 -0.51 -12.68 -2.32
N GLN A 89 -0.02 -13.89 -2.03
CA GLN A 89 1.25 -14.43 -2.56
C GLN A 89 1.26 -14.50 -4.10
N ASP A 90 0.08 -14.54 -4.71
CA ASP A 90 -0.11 -14.61 -6.15
C ASP A 90 -0.09 -13.23 -6.83
N ALA A 91 0.18 -12.14 -6.11
CA ALA A 91 0.32 -10.81 -6.71
C ALA A 91 1.35 -10.83 -7.85
N PRO A 92 1.07 -10.23 -9.03
CA PRO A 92 1.98 -10.24 -10.18
C PRO A 92 3.42 -9.85 -9.83
N ARG A 93 3.56 -8.83 -8.97
CA ARG A 93 4.85 -8.33 -8.47
C ARG A 93 5.70 -9.39 -7.77
N PHE A 94 5.09 -10.36 -7.07
CA PHE A 94 5.81 -11.44 -6.40
C PHE A 94 6.25 -12.53 -7.36
N ARG A 95 5.77 -12.52 -8.61
CA ARG A 95 6.19 -13.41 -9.69
C ARG A 95 7.07 -12.71 -10.71
N CYS A 96 7.58 -11.53 -10.37
CA CYS A 96 8.37 -10.66 -11.25
C CYS A 96 7.63 -10.31 -12.54
N LEU A 97 6.31 -10.16 -12.44
CA LEU A 97 5.43 -9.73 -13.51
C LEU A 97 4.98 -8.28 -13.26
N PRO A 98 4.75 -7.47 -14.32
CA PRO A 98 4.28 -6.10 -14.18
C PRO A 98 2.98 -5.99 -13.37
N SER A 99 2.80 -4.89 -12.65
CA SER A 99 1.53 -4.61 -11.94
C SER A 99 0.45 -4.00 -12.84
N GLY A 100 0.78 -3.64 -14.09
CA GLY A 100 -0.15 -3.13 -15.08
C GLY A 100 -0.91 -1.87 -14.60
N PRO A 101 -2.25 -1.79 -14.77
CA PRO A 101 -3.04 -0.64 -14.33
C PRO A 101 -3.03 -0.45 -12.80
N GLY A 102 -2.67 -1.47 -12.03
CA GLY A 102 -2.48 -1.37 -10.58
C GLY A 102 -1.43 -0.35 -10.16
N PHE A 103 -0.47 0.00 -11.03
CA PHE A 103 0.51 1.06 -10.73
C PHE A 103 -0.14 2.41 -10.42
N ILE A 104 -1.35 2.67 -10.91
CA ILE A 104 -2.06 3.91 -10.65
C ILE A 104 -2.36 4.05 -9.15
N THR A 105 -2.84 2.98 -8.51
CA THR A 105 -3.38 2.95 -7.13
C THR A 105 -2.45 2.30 -6.11
N LEU A 106 -1.34 1.67 -6.53
CA LEU A 106 -0.33 1.17 -5.60
C LEU A 106 0.25 2.35 -4.81
N SER A 107 0.27 2.23 -3.48
CA SER A 107 0.85 3.20 -2.54
C SER A 107 1.94 2.56 -1.68
N GLY A 108 2.81 3.38 -1.09
CA GLY A 108 3.96 2.91 -0.30
C GLY A 108 5.32 3.14 -0.98
N SER A 109 6.38 3.28 -0.16
CA SER A 109 7.69 3.87 -0.53
C SER A 109 8.34 3.30 -1.79
N ASN A 110 8.07 2.03 -2.11
CA ASN A 110 8.76 1.30 -3.16
C ASN A 110 7.86 0.86 -4.34
N PHE A 111 6.53 0.91 -4.20
CA PHE A 111 5.62 0.25 -5.14
C PHE A 111 4.73 1.22 -5.93
N GLY A 112 4.53 2.44 -5.42
CA GLY A 112 3.72 3.46 -6.08
C GLY A 112 4.52 4.61 -6.73
N THR A 113 5.81 4.70 -6.40
CA THR A 113 6.71 5.73 -6.89
C THR A 113 6.84 5.64 -8.41
N ARG A 114 6.70 6.79 -9.08
CA ARG A 114 6.76 6.86 -10.53
C ARG A 114 7.45 8.13 -11.00
N ARG A 115 8.23 8.02 -12.06
CA ARG A 115 8.81 9.18 -12.73
C ARG A 115 8.03 9.49 -14.01
N ILE A 116 7.51 10.70 -14.09
CA ILE A 116 6.87 11.21 -15.30
C ILE A 116 7.93 11.97 -16.10
N VAL A 117 8.03 11.63 -17.39
CA VAL A 117 8.80 12.35 -18.40
C VAL A 117 7.84 12.84 -19.46
N GLN A 118 7.68 14.16 -19.56
CA GLN A 118 6.76 14.78 -20.49
C GLN A 118 7.46 15.32 -21.73
N HIS A 119 6.99 14.88 -22.90
CA HIS A 119 7.30 15.47 -24.19
C HIS A 119 5.96 15.81 -24.89
N PRO A 120 5.89 16.86 -25.73
CA PRO A 120 4.63 17.29 -26.35
C PRO A 120 3.84 16.19 -27.08
N ASN A 121 4.55 15.21 -27.65
CA ASN A 121 3.94 14.11 -28.40
C ASN A 121 3.87 12.77 -27.62
N LEU A 122 4.49 12.67 -26.45
CA LEU A 122 4.57 11.43 -25.68
C LEU A 122 4.85 11.73 -24.21
N ILE A 123 4.04 11.18 -23.33
CA ILE A 123 4.37 11.12 -21.89
C ILE A 123 4.78 9.70 -21.56
N ALA A 124 5.92 9.54 -20.90
CA ALA A 124 6.38 8.27 -20.35
C ALA A 124 6.24 8.29 -18.83
N ILE A 125 5.65 7.24 -18.27
CA ILE A 125 5.64 6.98 -16.83
C ILE A 125 6.55 5.79 -16.58
N LEU A 126 7.66 6.03 -15.88
CA LEU A 126 8.62 5.01 -15.48
C LEU A 126 8.26 4.52 -14.09
N ASN A 127 8.22 3.20 -13.92
CA ASN A 127 7.92 2.55 -12.64
C ASN A 127 9.20 2.01 -11.99
N THR A 128 9.15 1.76 -10.69
CA THR A 128 10.30 1.22 -9.94
C THR A 128 10.68 -0.20 -10.39
N ASP A 129 9.74 -1.02 -10.87
CA ASP A 129 9.98 -2.40 -11.33
C ASP A 129 10.58 -2.51 -12.75
N LEU A 130 11.20 -1.43 -13.24
CA LEU A 130 11.80 -1.32 -14.58
C LEU A 130 10.79 -1.40 -15.74
N THR A 131 9.49 -1.35 -15.46
CA THR A 131 8.46 -1.22 -16.50
C THR A 131 8.18 0.25 -16.81
N TYR A 132 7.49 0.48 -17.92
CA TYR A 132 7.05 1.80 -18.32
C TYR A 132 5.63 1.75 -18.89
N ARG A 133 4.97 2.91 -18.86
CA ARG A 133 3.73 3.20 -19.59
C ARG A 133 3.99 4.37 -20.54
N GLN A 134 3.39 4.29 -21.72
CA GLN A 134 3.41 5.36 -22.72
C GLN A 134 2.00 5.91 -22.88
N ILE A 135 1.89 7.24 -22.91
CA ILE A 135 0.67 7.97 -23.21
C ILE A 135 0.95 8.80 -24.47
N PHE A 136 0.31 8.44 -25.58
CA PHE A 136 0.49 9.14 -26.85
C PHE A 136 -0.28 10.46 -26.82
N MET A 137 0.42 11.57 -27.10
CA MET A 137 -0.11 12.93 -27.04
C MET A 137 -0.21 13.58 -28.45
N ASP A 138 -0.02 12.79 -29.50
CA ASP A 138 0.06 13.27 -30.89
C ASP A 138 -1.31 13.41 -31.59
N GLY A 139 -2.40 13.39 -30.82
CA GLY A 139 -3.76 13.60 -31.30
C GLY A 139 -4.41 12.39 -31.97
N ARG A 140 -3.77 11.21 -31.91
CA ARG A 140 -4.40 9.96 -32.35
C ARG A 140 -5.59 9.58 -31.45
N GLU A 141 -6.55 8.89 -32.04
CA GLU A 141 -7.65 8.29 -31.29
C GLU A 141 -7.20 7.02 -30.57
N LEU A 142 -7.91 6.64 -29.49
CA LEU A 142 -7.67 5.38 -28.80
C LEU A 142 -8.04 4.22 -29.74
N GLU A 143 -7.11 3.28 -29.95
CA GLU A 143 -7.39 2.05 -30.70
C GLU A 143 -8.56 1.31 -30.02
N PRO A 144 -9.68 1.02 -30.71
CA PRO A 144 -10.84 0.39 -30.09
C PRO A 144 -10.58 -1.03 -29.56
N ASP A 145 -9.70 -1.79 -30.20
CA ASP A 145 -9.41 -3.19 -29.85
C ASP A 145 -7.90 -3.55 -30.00
N PRO A 146 -7.03 -2.98 -29.17
CA PRO A 146 -5.60 -3.24 -29.23
C PRO A 146 -5.27 -4.62 -28.65
N TYR A 147 -4.16 -5.21 -29.09
CA TYR A 147 -3.68 -6.48 -28.53
C TYR A 147 -3.46 -6.37 -27.01
N PRO A 148 -4.08 -7.24 -26.17
CA PRO A 148 -3.98 -7.14 -24.72
C PRO A 148 -2.54 -7.29 -24.20
N ILE A 149 -2.07 -6.29 -23.47
CA ILE A 149 -0.75 -6.26 -22.82
C ILE A 149 -0.87 -5.82 -21.36
N TRP A 150 0.23 -5.87 -20.61
CA TRP A 150 0.23 -5.61 -19.17
C TRP A 150 -0.18 -4.17 -18.80
N SER A 151 0.34 -3.17 -19.53
CA SER A 151 0.11 -1.74 -19.23
C SER A 151 -0.94 -1.06 -20.12
N GLY A 152 -1.60 -1.82 -20.98
CA GLY A 152 -2.56 -1.32 -21.95
C GLY A 152 -1.98 -0.37 -23.00
N TYR A 153 -2.89 0.19 -23.79
CA TYR A 153 -2.66 1.26 -24.76
C TYR A 153 -3.28 2.55 -24.24
N SER A 154 -2.60 3.70 -24.34
CA SER A 154 -3.07 4.96 -23.76
C SER A 154 -2.88 6.15 -24.70
N VAL A 155 -3.91 6.99 -24.81
CA VAL A 155 -3.86 8.27 -25.53
C VAL A 155 -4.25 9.39 -24.57
N GLY A 156 -3.68 10.58 -24.76
CA GLY A 156 -3.96 11.71 -23.89
C GLY A 156 -4.22 13.00 -24.66
N ARG A 157 -4.96 13.89 -24.02
CA ARG A 157 -5.25 15.25 -24.49
C ARG A 157 -5.32 16.22 -23.32
N TRP A 158 -5.09 17.50 -23.60
CA TRP A 158 -5.29 18.57 -22.63
C TRP A 158 -6.69 19.15 -22.72
N GLU A 159 -7.39 19.22 -21.59
CA GLU A 159 -8.65 19.95 -21.40
C GLU A 159 -8.39 21.10 -20.44
N GLY A 160 -7.97 22.25 -20.97
CA GLY A 160 -7.42 23.33 -20.16
C GLY A 160 -6.14 22.88 -19.47
N ASP A 161 -6.10 22.99 -18.13
CA ASP A 161 -4.95 22.59 -17.31
C ASP A 161 -5.03 21.13 -16.82
N THR A 162 -5.96 20.33 -17.35
CA THR A 162 -6.13 18.93 -16.97
C THR A 162 -5.71 18.03 -18.12
N LEU A 163 -4.76 17.13 -17.88
CA LEU A 163 -4.44 16.07 -18.82
C LEU A 163 -5.48 14.95 -18.64
N VAL A 164 -6.21 14.65 -19.71
CA VAL A 164 -7.16 13.54 -19.77
C VAL A 164 -6.52 12.41 -20.55
N VAL A 165 -6.47 11.23 -19.94
CA VAL A 165 -5.90 10.02 -20.53
C VAL A 165 -6.98 8.97 -20.62
N GLU A 166 -7.15 8.38 -21.78
CA GLU A 166 -8.03 7.24 -22.01
C GLU A 166 -7.18 6.02 -22.36
N SER A 167 -7.58 4.85 -21.87
CA SER A 167 -6.80 3.63 -22.05
C SER A 167 -7.63 2.34 -22.00
N ASN A 168 -7.16 1.33 -22.73
CA ASN A 168 -7.74 -0.01 -22.85
C ASN A 168 -6.65 -1.04 -23.21
N GLY A 169 -7.01 -2.27 -23.55
CA GLY A 169 -6.03 -3.27 -24.03
C GLY A 169 -5.20 -3.89 -22.91
N TYR A 170 -5.76 -3.97 -21.71
CA TYR A 170 -5.13 -4.65 -20.59
C TYR A 170 -5.35 -6.16 -20.70
N ASN A 171 -4.37 -6.97 -20.31
CA ASN A 171 -4.64 -8.38 -20.03
C ASN A 171 -5.27 -8.55 -18.65
N ASP A 172 -5.88 -9.70 -18.39
CA ASP A 172 -6.61 -10.04 -17.16
C ASP A 172 -5.71 -10.58 -16.02
N LYS A 173 -4.39 -10.42 -16.14
CA LYS A 173 -3.40 -11.04 -15.23
C LYS A 173 -2.96 -10.14 -14.09
N THR A 174 -3.47 -8.91 -14.04
CA THR A 174 -3.08 -7.89 -13.06
C THR A 174 -4.21 -7.54 -12.10
N TRP A 175 -3.88 -6.77 -11.07
CA TRP A 175 -4.81 -6.36 -10.03
C TRP A 175 -4.96 -4.84 -10.05
N LEU A 176 -6.15 -4.32 -9.78
CA LEU A 176 -6.40 -2.87 -9.78
C LEU A 176 -5.95 -2.17 -8.50
N HIS A 177 -5.66 -2.90 -7.43
CA HIS A 177 -5.09 -2.36 -6.19
C HIS A 177 -4.45 -3.47 -5.34
N ALA A 178 -3.72 -3.08 -4.29
CA ALA A 178 -2.95 -3.99 -3.43
C ALA A 178 -3.76 -5.14 -2.79
N ARG A 179 -5.07 -4.98 -2.58
CA ARG A 179 -5.96 -6.03 -2.02
C ARG A 179 -6.44 -7.07 -3.06
N GLY A 180 -5.87 -7.05 -4.26
CA GLY A 180 -6.11 -8.08 -5.25
C GLY A 180 -7.46 -8.04 -5.97
N LEU A 181 -8.04 -6.86 -6.19
CA LEU A 181 -9.21 -6.71 -7.07
C LEU A 181 -8.84 -7.10 -8.51
N PRO A 182 -9.44 -8.17 -9.09
CA PRO A 182 -9.22 -8.53 -10.48
C PRO A 182 -9.85 -7.52 -11.44
N HIS A 183 -9.57 -7.68 -12.73
CA HIS A 183 -10.28 -7.05 -13.83
C HIS A 183 -10.20 -7.98 -15.05
N SER A 184 -11.09 -7.76 -16.02
CA SER A 184 -11.10 -8.46 -17.32
C SER A 184 -10.23 -7.71 -18.34
N ASP A 185 -10.17 -8.25 -19.56
CA ASP A 185 -9.58 -7.58 -20.73
C ASP A 185 -10.52 -6.53 -21.36
N ARG A 186 -11.76 -6.40 -20.86
CA ARG A 186 -12.74 -5.36 -21.23
C ARG A 186 -12.52 -4.05 -20.47
N LEU A 187 -11.57 -4.01 -19.53
CA LEU A 187 -11.23 -2.85 -18.74
C LEU A 187 -10.89 -1.62 -19.63
N ARG A 188 -11.57 -0.51 -19.34
CA ARG A 188 -11.24 0.82 -19.83
C ARG A 188 -11.00 1.74 -18.64
N ILE A 189 -10.00 2.60 -18.77
CA ILE A 189 -9.63 3.55 -17.73
C ILE A 189 -9.59 4.95 -18.33
N THR A 190 -10.28 5.88 -17.65
CA THR A 190 -10.16 7.32 -17.89
C THR A 190 -9.49 7.97 -16.69
N GLU A 191 -8.38 8.66 -16.90
CA GLU A 191 -7.63 9.38 -15.86
C GLU A 191 -7.64 10.89 -16.15
N ARG A 192 -7.81 11.70 -15.10
CA ARG A 192 -7.74 13.17 -15.17
C ARG A 192 -6.66 13.64 -14.20
N TYR A 193 -5.55 14.09 -14.76
CA TYR A 193 -4.38 14.55 -14.02
C TYR A 193 -4.47 16.06 -13.79
N HIS A 194 -4.42 16.46 -12.52
CA HIS A 194 -4.46 17.86 -12.11
C HIS A 194 -3.30 18.21 -11.16
N ARG A 195 -2.36 19.04 -11.64
CA ARG A 195 -1.24 19.55 -10.84
C ARG A 195 -1.58 20.92 -10.28
N SER A 196 -1.99 20.97 -9.02
CA SER A 196 -2.48 22.20 -8.37
C SER A 196 -1.37 23.20 -8.04
N ASP A 197 -0.17 22.70 -7.71
CA ASP A 197 1.02 23.48 -7.42
C ASP A 197 2.28 22.66 -7.76
N PHE A 198 3.46 23.13 -7.35
CA PHE A 198 4.70 22.43 -7.62
C PHE A 198 4.71 21.03 -6.96
N GLY A 199 4.13 20.90 -5.77
CA GLY A 199 4.26 19.72 -4.94
C GLY A 199 3.15 18.69 -5.05
N ARG A 200 1.98 19.03 -5.61
CA ARG A 200 0.78 18.18 -5.55
C ARG A 200 0.20 17.89 -6.93
N LEU A 201 0.04 16.60 -7.21
CA LEU A 201 -0.64 16.05 -8.37
C LEU A 201 -1.78 15.16 -7.90
N ARG A 202 -2.99 15.43 -8.35
CA ARG A 202 -4.17 14.57 -8.16
C ARG A 202 -4.49 13.86 -9.47
N ILE A 203 -4.86 12.58 -9.38
CA ILE A 203 -5.40 11.81 -10.50
C ILE A 203 -6.80 11.33 -10.12
N ASP A 204 -7.81 11.83 -10.81
CA ASP A 204 -9.16 11.28 -10.74
C ASP A 204 -9.29 10.19 -11.79
N VAL A 205 -9.66 8.98 -11.37
CA VAL A 205 -9.65 7.79 -12.22
C VAL A 205 -11.05 7.17 -12.25
N THR A 206 -11.52 6.85 -13.44
CA THR A 206 -12.74 6.06 -13.66
C THR A 206 -12.36 4.74 -14.30
N TYR A 207 -12.86 3.63 -13.75
CA TYR A 207 -12.66 2.26 -14.21
C TYR A 207 -13.99 1.73 -14.73
N GLU A 208 -14.01 1.32 -15.99
CA GLU A 208 -15.17 0.71 -16.65
C GLU A 208 -14.80 -0.71 -17.07
N ASP A 209 -15.41 -1.70 -16.41
CA ASP A 209 -15.22 -3.11 -16.72
C ASP A 209 -16.53 -3.86 -16.45
N PRO A 210 -17.41 -4.01 -17.46
CA PRO A 210 -18.74 -4.60 -17.27
C PRO A 210 -18.71 -6.10 -16.92
N GLU A 211 -17.55 -6.77 -17.02
CA GLU A 211 -17.40 -8.16 -16.59
C GLU A 211 -17.03 -8.27 -15.10
N THR A 212 -16.50 -7.19 -14.51
CA THR A 212 -16.06 -7.16 -13.11
C THR A 212 -16.92 -6.25 -12.23
N PHE A 213 -17.51 -5.19 -12.78
CA PHE A 213 -18.29 -4.18 -12.05
C PHE A 213 -19.68 -4.02 -12.67
N ASP A 214 -20.68 -3.77 -11.84
CA ASP A 214 -22.04 -3.48 -12.31
C ASP A 214 -22.18 -2.02 -12.80
N GLU A 215 -21.36 -1.12 -12.26
CA GLU A 215 -21.28 0.29 -12.65
C GLU A 215 -19.80 0.77 -12.65
N PRO A 216 -19.48 1.86 -13.36
CA PRO A 216 -18.14 2.41 -13.34
C PRO A 216 -17.70 2.77 -11.92
N LEU A 217 -16.46 2.41 -11.57
CA LEU A 217 -15.87 2.71 -10.26
C LEU A 217 -14.87 3.85 -10.36
N HIS A 218 -14.70 4.57 -9.27
CA HIS A 218 -13.86 5.73 -9.14
C HIS A 218 -12.76 5.54 -8.10
N ALA A 219 -11.58 6.07 -8.41
CA ALA A 219 -10.51 6.28 -7.44
C ALA A 219 -9.91 7.67 -7.60
N VAL A 220 -9.49 8.25 -6.49
CA VAL A 220 -8.72 9.49 -6.44
C VAL A 220 -7.35 9.16 -5.85
N VAL A 221 -6.30 9.47 -6.60
CA VAL A 221 -4.90 9.25 -6.19
C VAL A 221 -4.24 10.60 -5.98
N ASP A 222 -3.83 10.88 -4.75
CA ASP A 222 -3.07 12.07 -4.41
C ASP A 222 -1.57 11.74 -4.36
N LEU A 223 -0.77 12.47 -5.13
CA LEU A 223 0.67 12.31 -5.23
C LEU A 223 1.40 13.58 -4.79
N VAL A 224 2.54 13.36 -4.13
CA VAL A 224 3.48 14.42 -3.75
C VAL A 224 4.76 14.34 -4.57
N PHE A 225 5.31 15.50 -4.90
CA PHE A 225 6.58 15.62 -5.61
C PHE A 225 7.75 15.26 -4.68
N ARG A 226 8.67 14.43 -5.17
CA ARG A 226 9.91 14.05 -4.46
C ARG A 226 11.07 14.88 -4.99
N ALA A 227 11.33 16.00 -4.31
CA ALA A 227 12.44 16.88 -4.61
C ALA A 227 13.76 16.30 -4.09
N ASP A 228 14.84 16.52 -4.83
CA ASP A 228 16.21 16.16 -4.44
C ASP A 228 16.38 14.65 -4.15
N ASP A 229 15.59 13.85 -4.87
CA ASP A 229 15.50 12.39 -4.70
C ASP A 229 15.56 11.70 -6.07
N GLU A 230 15.86 10.41 -6.06
CA GLU A 230 16.03 9.61 -7.27
C GLU A 230 15.16 8.35 -7.21
N MET A 231 14.64 7.93 -8.36
CA MET A 231 13.87 6.71 -8.44
C MET A 231 14.83 5.52 -8.42
N LEU A 232 14.76 4.75 -7.34
CA LEU A 232 15.48 3.47 -7.25
C LEU A 232 14.76 2.41 -8.06
N GLU A 233 15.55 1.61 -8.77
CA GLU A 233 15.06 0.37 -9.34
C GLU A 233 14.73 -0.63 -8.23
N LEU A 234 13.66 -1.37 -8.46
CA LEU A 234 13.22 -2.49 -7.66
C LEU A 234 13.40 -3.76 -8.50
N VAL A 235 14.50 -4.47 -8.28
CA VAL A 235 14.77 -5.72 -8.98
C VAL A 235 14.13 -6.89 -8.22
N CYS A 236 13.00 -7.38 -8.73
CA CYS A 236 12.24 -8.48 -8.12
C CYS A 236 13.12 -9.72 -7.80
N ASN A 237 14.06 -10.07 -8.68
CA ASN A 237 14.92 -11.25 -8.51
C ASN A 237 15.98 -11.12 -7.42
N GLU A 238 16.37 -9.89 -7.01
CA GLU A 238 17.31 -9.69 -5.91
C GLU A 238 16.72 -10.11 -4.56
N ALA A 239 15.39 -10.17 -4.47
CA ALA A 239 14.65 -10.64 -3.31
C ALA A 239 14.30 -12.14 -3.37
N SER A 240 15.01 -12.96 -4.15
CA SER A 240 14.73 -14.41 -4.27
C SER A 240 14.72 -15.16 -2.92
N ALA A 241 15.47 -14.70 -1.92
CA ALA A 241 15.34 -15.18 -0.54
C ALA A 241 13.99 -14.79 0.09
N GLY A 242 13.47 -13.60 -0.20
CA GLY A 242 12.18 -13.11 0.25
C GLY A 242 11.01 -13.98 -0.21
N GLN A 243 10.94 -14.35 -1.49
CA GLN A 243 9.85 -15.22 -2.01
C GLN A 243 9.75 -16.56 -1.27
N SER A 244 10.88 -17.13 -0.83
CA SER A 244 10.87 -18.38 -0.05
C SER A 244 10.18 -18.25 1.31
N HIS A 245 10.01 -17.02 1.81
CA HIS A 245 9.28 -16.71 3.04
C HIS A 245 7.82 -16.30 2.79
N TRP A 246 7.43 -15.97 1.55
CA TRP A 246 6.06 -15.63 1.15
C TRP A 246 5.33 -16.87 0.63
N GLY A 247 5.19 -17.86 1.49
CA GLY A 247 4.46 -19.10 1.20
C GLY A 247 3.50 -19.43 2.34
N GLY A 248 2.34 -19.96 2.00
CA GLY A 248 1.36 -20.43 2.96
C GLY A 248 -0.05 -20.49 2.38
N ASP A 249 -0.92 -21.19 3.08
CA ASP A 249 -2.37 -21.14 2.90
C ASP A 249 -2.99 -20.97 4.28
N ILE A 250 -4.00 -20.12 4.44
CA ILE A 250 -4.66 -19.95 5.73
C ILE A 250 -5.24 -21.28 6.25
N THR A 251 -5.60 -22.22 5.38
CA THR A 251 -6.02 -23.56 5.81
C THR A 251 -4.90 -24.35 6.47
N GLN A 252 -3.63 -23.97 6.31
CA GLN A 252 -2.51 -24.54 7.07
C GLN A 252 -2.54 -24.10 8.54
N SER A 253 -3.16 -22.96 8.85
CA SER A 253 -3.50 -22.60 10.24
C SER A 253 -4.60 -23.52 10.76
N ASP A 254 -5.60 -23.87 9.95
CA ASP A 254 -6.66 -24.82 10.29
C ASP A 254 -6.13 -26.26 10.51
N GLU A 255 -5.12 -26.69 9.75
CA GLU A 255 -4.41 -27.96 9.97
C GLU A 255 -3.56 -27.97 11.26
N ARG A 256 -3.26 -26.78 11.81
CA ARG A 256 -2.59 -26.59 13.11
C ARG A 256 -3.56 -26.23 14.24
N VAL A 257 -4.87 -26.15 13.98
CA VAL A 257 -5.86 -25.78 15.00
C VAL A 257 -5.83 -26.81 16.11
N VAL A 258 -5.39 -26.33 17.28
CA VAL A 258 -5.55 -27.05 18.53
C VAL A 258 -6.94 -26.71 19.06
N GLU A 259 -7.74 -27.71 19.38
CA GLU A 259 -8.95 -27.49 20.16
C GLU A 259 -8.53 -27.09 21.58
N VAL A 260 -8.77 -25.83 21.93
CA VAL A 260 -8.53 -25.30 23.27
C VAL A 260 -9.84 -25.36 24.05
N ASP A 261 -9.78 -25.86 25.28
CA ASP A 261 -10.94 -25.97 26.15
C ASP A 261 -11.61 -24.58 26.32
N PRO A 262 -12.95 -24.47 26.17
CA PRO A 262 -13.67 -23.21 26.39
C PRO A 262 -13.39 -22.55 27.75
N GLU A 263 -13.09 -23.32 28.80
CA GLU A 263 -12.69 -22.80 30.12
C GLU A 263 -11.32 -22.11 30.10
N ILE A 264 -10.42 -22.52 29.20
CA ILE A 264 -9.15 -21.83 28.96
C ILE A 264 -9.40 -20.56 28.16
N LEU A 265 -10.20 -20.63 27.09
CA LEU A 265 -10.54 -19.45 26.28
C LEU A 265 -11.21 -18.35 27.09
N ALA A 266 -12.12 -18.72 28.00
CA ALA A 266 -12.80 -17.78 28.88
C ALA A 266 -11.83 -16.95 29.75
N ARG A 267 -10.67 -17.51 30.10
CA ARG A 267 -9.63 -16.80 30.89
C ARG A 267 -8.93 -15.70 30.10
N TYR A 268 -9.04 -15.71 28.78
CA TYR A 268 -8.41 -14.73 27.89
C TYR A 268 -9.33 -13.55 27.55
N VAL A 269 -10.62 -13.66 27.84
CA VAL A 269 -11.61 -12.59 27.64
C VAL A 269 -11.33 -11.41 28.55
N GLY A 270 -11.11 -10.23 27.98
CA GLY A 270 -10.78 -9.02 28.73
C GLY A 270 -10.25 -7.90 27.84
N THR A 271 -9.98 -6.77 28.48
CA THR A 271 -9.34 -5.61 27.85
C THR A 271 -7.88 -5.54 28.29
N TYR A 272 -7.00 -5.30 27.33
CA TYR A 272 -5.56 -5.23 27.53
C TYR A 272 -5.05 -3.91 26.97
N GLU A 273 -4.09 -3.29 27.63
CA GLU A 273 -3.55 -2.00 27.23
C GLU A 273 -2.03 -1.98 27.30
N GLY A 274 -1.41 -1.24 26.39
CA GLY A 274 0.03 -0.98 26.43
C GLY A 274 0.51 -0.16 25.26
N TYR A 275 1.83 -0.08 25.11
CA TYR A 275 2.45 0.67 24.03
C TYR A 275 2.87 -0.25 22.91
N TRP A 276 2.35 0.03 21.71
CA TRP A 276 2.95 -0.46 20.48
C TRP A 276 3.77 0.69 19.88
N LEU A 277 5.09 0.52 19.80
CA LEU A 277 6.03 1.61 19.50
C LEU A 277 5.79 2.83 20.41
N SER A 278 5.25 3.92 19.87
CA SER A 278 4.93 5.16 20.58
C SER A 278 3.43 5.40 20.72
N SER A 279 2.59 4.44 20.34
CA SER A 279 1.13 4.57 20.33
C SER A 279 0.51 3.75 21.45
N TRP A 280 -0.26 4.42 22.30
CA TRP A 280 -1.14 3.73 23.25
C TRP A 280 -2.16 2.89 22.48
N THR A 281 -2.22 1.61 22.79
CA THR A 281 -3.03 0.63 22.07
C THR A 281 -3.86 -0.16 23.08
N THR A 282 -5.15 -0.32 22.75
CA THR A 282 -6.11 -1.12 23.48
C THR A 282 -6.47 -2.35 22.65
N VAL A 283 -6.50 -3.51 23.29
CA VAL A 283 -6.87 -4.80 22.72
C VAL A 283 -8.04 -5.36 23.52
N GLU A 284 -9.19 -5.56 22.87
CA GLU A 284 -10.38 -6.13 23.49
C GLU A 284 -10.59 -7.55 22.96
N VAL A 285 -10.57 -8.52 23.87
CA VAL A 285 -10.73 -9.95 23.56
C VAL A 285 -12.08 -10.42 24.08
N THR A 286 -12.84 -11.09 23.21
CA THR A 286 -14.19 -11.60 23.47
C THR A 286 -14.33 -13.04 23.01
N LEU A 287 -15.26 -13.80 23.61
CA LEU A 287 -15.51 -15.21 23.30
C LEU A 287 -16.92 -15.35 22.72
N GLU A 288 -17.03 -15.82 21.48
CA GLU A 288 -18.29 -15.99 20.75
C GLU A 288 -18.24 -17.32 20.00
N ASP A 289 -19.29 -18.14 20.11
CA ASP A 289 -19.41 -19.45 19.46
C ASP A 289 -18.18 -20.37 19.64
N GLY A 290 -17.55 -20.33 20.82
CA GLY A 290 -16.37 -21.14 21.15
C GLY A 290 -15.06 -20.65 20.54
N ALA A 291 -15.02 -19.46 19.95
CA ALA A 291 -13.81 -18.84 19.39
C ALA A 291 -13.54 -17.47 20.01
N LEU A 292 -12.26 -17.13 20.16
CA LEU A 292 -11.87 -15.78 20.58
C LEU A 292 -11.91 -14.82 19.40
N TYR A 293 -12.32 -13.58 19.68
CA TYR A 293 -12.31 -12.46 18.76
C TYR A 293 -11.59 -11.30 19.41
N LEU A 294 -10.78 -10.59 18.62
CA LEU A 294 -9.93 -9.50 19.08
C LEU A 294 -10.21 -8.22 18.31
N LEU A 295 -10.45 -7.12 19.02
CA LEU A 295 -10.52 -5.77 18.46
C LEU A 295 -9.32 -4.94 18.95
N ARG A 296 -8.63 -4.27 18.02
CA ARG A 296 -7.42 -3.46 18.31
C ARG A 296 -7.65 -1.99 17.97
N THR A 297 -7.37 -1.10 18.92
CA THR A 297 -7.51 0.35 18.77
C THR A 297 -6.22 1.07 19.16
N PRO A 298 -5.58 1.86 18.28
CA PRO A 298 -5.93 2.08 16.88
C PRO A 298 -5.73 0.80 16.03
N PRO A 299 -6.36 0.69 14.85
CA PRO A 299 -6.15 -0.45 13.96
C PRO A 299 -4.69 -0.52 13.50
N TYR A 300 -4.18 -1.74 13.28
CA TYR A 300 -2.79 -1.98 12.91
C TYR A 300 -2.43 -1.37 11.54
N ALA A 301 -3.31 -1.52 10.54
CA ALA A 301 -3.12 -0.92 9.23
C ALA A 301 -4.10 0.24 9.02
N ARG A 302 -3.59 1.42 8.65
CA ARG A 302 -4.39 2.62 8.27
C ARG A 302 -5.32 2.38 7.08
N ASN A 303 -5.11 1.30 6.32
CA ASN A 303 -5.86 0.93 5.12
C ASN A 303 -6.63 -0.39 5.30
N ALA A 304 -6.76 -0.90 6.54
CA ALA A 304 -7.70 -1.97 6.82
C ALA A 304 -9.11 -1.45 6.50
N VAL A 305 -9.84 -2.17 5.66
CA VAL A 305 -11.11 -1.76 5.05
C VAL A 305 -12.25 -1.72 6.07
N SER A 306 -11.93 -1.99 7.33
CA SER A 306 -12.75 -1.58 8.45
C SER A 306 -11.86 -0.92 9.51
N GLY A 307 -12.26 0.26 9.95
CA GLY A 307 -11.74 0.85 11.18
C GLY A 307 -12.23 0.13 12.44
N SER A 308 -12.61 -1.15 12.37
CA SER A 308 -13.33 -1.83 13.46
C SER A 308 -13.53 -3.35 13.33
N GLU A 309 -12.89 -4.10 12.42
CA GLU A 309 -13.13 -5.55 12.37
C GLU A 309 -12.43 -6.28 13.51
N ARG A 310 -13.25 -6.73 14.45
CA ARG A 310 -12.96 -7.87 15.31
C ARG A 310 -12.39 -9.01 14.47
N SER A 311 -11.15 -9.36 14.72
CA SER A 311 -10.47 -10.48 14.08
C SER A 311 -10.72 -11.75 14.89
N ARG A 312 -11.22 -12.81 14.24
CA ARG A 312 -11.26 -14.15 14.84
C ARG A 312 -9.83 -14.63 15.11
N LEU A 313 -9.60 -15.17 16.29
CA LEU A 313 -8.35 -15.79 16.70
C LEU A 313 -8.42 -17.31 16.48
N VAL A 314 -7.40 -17.85 15.82
CA VAL A 314 -7.21 -19.26 15.50
C VAL A 314 -6.13 -19.81 16.44
N ALA A 315 -6.46 -20.82 17.24
CA ALA A 315 -5.55 -21.36 18.24
C ALA A 315 -4.44 -22.23 17.63
N LEU A 316 -3.20 -21.93 17.96
CA LEU A 316 -2.02 -22.75 17.63
C LEU A 316 -1.54 -23.61 18.81
N SER A 317 -1.87 -23.19 20.03
CA SER A 317 -1.65 -23.89 21.29
C SER A 317 -2.64 -23.35 22.33
N ASP A 318 -2.56 -23.84 23.58
CA ASP A 318 -3.38 -23.31 24.68
C ASP A 318 -3.20 -21.80 24.86
N THR A 319 -2.02 -21.24 24.57
CA THR A 319 -1.69 -19.82 24.84
C THR A 319 -1.39 -18.99 23.59
N ALA A 320 -1.13 -19.62 22.44
CA ALA A 320 -0.75 -18.93 21.21
C ALA A 320 -1.85 -19.00 20.16
N PHE A 321 -2.14 -17.85 19.54
CA PHE A 321 -3.19 -17.67 18.57
C PHE A 321 -2.69 -16.84 17.38
N GLU A 322 -3.30 -17.01 16.22
CA GLU A 322 -3.10 -16.15 15.05
C GLU A 322 -4.43 -15.52 14.62
N CYS A 323 -4.38 -14.35 13.98
CA CYS A 323 -5.54 -13.74 13.33
C CYS A 323 -5.41 -13.78 11.81
N LEU A 324 -6.55 -13.63 11.12
CA LEU A 324 -6.59 -13.37 9.66
C LEU A 324 -5.84 -12.08 9.28
N CYS A 325 -5.63 -11.18 10.25
CA CYS A 325 -4.84 -9.96 10.10
C CYS A 325 -3.31 -10.20 10.00
N GLY A 326 -2.85 -11.45 10.03
CA GLY A 326 -1.44 -11.82 9.86
C GLY A 326 -0.57 -11.58 11.08
N LEU A 327 -1.18 -11.37 12.26
CA LEU A 327 -0.50 -11.19 13.54
C LEU A 327 -0.69 -12.41 14.45
N GLY A 328 0.35 -12.72 15.22
CA GLY A 328 0.29 -13.68 16.31
C GLY A 328 0.00 -13.01 17.64
N PHE A 329 -0.70 -13.70 18.53
CA PHE A 329 -1.00 -13.29 19.89
C PHE A 329 -0.63 -14.39 20.88
N ILE A 330 0.09 -14.04 21.94
CA ILE A 330 0.47 -14.97 23.00
C ILE A 330 -0.11 -14.48 24.32
N PHE A 331 -0.97 -15.28 24.94
CA PHE A 331 -1.54 -14.98 26.25
C PHE A 331 -0.65 -15.52 27.36
N THR A 332 -0.42 -14.69 28.37
CA THR A 332 0.27 -15.09 29.60
C THR A 332 -0.78 -15.26 30.70
N ALA A 333 -0.91 -16.48 31.20
CA ALA A 333 -1.79 -16.82 32.32
C ALA A 333 -1.11 -17.83 33.25
N GLU A 334 -1.27 -17.67 34.57
CA GLU A 334 -0.94 -18.73 35.53
C GLU A 334 -2.00 -19.85 35.47
N GLU A 335 -1.63 -21.05 35.92
CA GLU A 335 -2.51 -22.22 35.84
C GLU A 335 -3.81 -21.99 36.62
N GLY A 336 -4.94 -21.99 35.91
CA GLY A 336 -6.28 -21.76 36.50
C GLY A 336 -6.64 -20.28 36.71
N GLU A 337 -5.77 -19.33 36.36
CA GLU A 337 -6.03 -17.90 36.53
C GLU A 337 -6.39 -17.20 35.21
N MET A 338 -6.90 -15.97 35.32
CA MET A 338 -7.16 -15.10 34.17
C MET A 338 -5.83 -14.67 33.52
N ALA A 339 -5.82 -14.48 32.20
CA ALA A 339 -4.64 -13.94 31.54
C ALA A 339 -4.30 -12.55 32.06
N THR A 340 -3.04 -12.34 32.43
CA THR A 340 -2.53 -11.06 32.93
C THR A 340 -2.01 -10.18 31.80
N GLU A 341 -1.67 -10.79 30.66
CA GLU A 341 -1.08 -10.12 29.51
C GLU A 341 -1.44 -10.83 28.20
N VAL A 342 -1.50 -10.08 27.12
CA VAL A 342 -1.44 -10.59 25.74
C VAL A 342 -0.34 -9.88 24.98
N ALA A 343 0.53 -10.63 24.31
CA ALA A 343 1.61 -10.07 23.51
C ALA A 343 1.28 -10.18 22.01
N GLU A 344 1.32 -9.05 21.31
CA GLU A 344 1.19 -8.97 19.85
C GLU A 344 2.57 -9.25 19.21
N VAL A 345 2.66 -10.31 18.42
CA VAL A 345 3.91 -10.83 17.87
C VAL A 345 4.17 -10.26 16.47
N HIS A 346 5.31 -9.60 16.33
CA HIS A 346 5.84 -9.08 15.06
C HIS A 346 7.17 -9.74 14.74
N VAL A 347 7.61 -9.62 13.48
CA VAL A 347 8.98 -9.98 13.07
C VAL A 347 10.05 -9.27 13.92
N SER A 348 9.73 -8.06 14.41
CA SER A 348 10.61 -7.26 15.28
C SER A 348 10.61 -7.68 16.76
N GLY A 349 9.71 -8.58 17.17
CA GLY A 349 9.55 -9.01 18.56
C GLY A 349 8.10 -8.99 19.04
N ALA A 350 7.89 -9.42 20.29
CA ALA A 350 6.59 -9.44 20.94
C ALA A 350 6.35 -8.15 21.74
N TRP A 351 5.15 -7.58 21.62
CA TRP A 351 4.74 -6.34 22.27
C TRP A 351 3.65 -6.63 23.31
N PRO A 352 3.95 -6.52 24.62
CA PRO A 352 3.02 -6.89 25.68
C PRO A 352 1.95 -5.82 25.93
N PHE A 353 0.70 -6.26 26.10
CA PHE A 353 -0.42 -5.48 26.57
C PHE A 353 -0.96 -6.10 27.87
N VAL A 354 -1.05 -5.29 28.92
CA VAL A 354 -1.41 -5.74 30.27
C VAL A 354 -2.92 -5.70 30.45
N ARG A 355 -3.49 -6.73 31.07
CA ARG A 355 -4.92 -6.78 31.39
C ARG A 355 -5.32 -5.61 32.30
N VAL A 356 -6.40 -4.95 31.92
CA VAL A 356 -7.05 -3.91 32.72
C VAL A 356 -8.15 -4.54 33.59
N PRO A 357 -8.37 -4.04 34.83
CA PRO A 357 -9.36 -4.59 35.76
C PRO A 357 -10.80 -4.65 35.25
#